data_AF-A0A4V1UHK8-F1
#
_entry.id   AF-A0A4V1UHK8-F1
#
_cell.length_a   1.000
_cell.length_b   1.000
_cell.length_c   1.000
_cell.angle_alpha   90.00
_cell.angle_beta   90.00
_cell.angle_gamma   90.00
#
_symmetry.space_group_name_H-M   'P 1'
#
loop_
_entity.id
_entity.type
_entity.pdbx_description
1 polymer ?
#
loop_
_entity_poly.entity_id
_entity_poly.type
_entity_poly.pdbx_seq_one_letter_code
_entity_poly.pdbx_strand_id
1 'polypeptide(L)'
;MPRIDMLSCMPFRAWNRLEPRTRDNEFDKELECGVHDALWMLTRQWQMGEMQAEDTGSAIFAKVKMVSTPVTKYKTANGPVTAFDHSMPFEQKIET
;
A
#
# COMPACT_ATOMS: atom_id res chain seq x y z
N MET A 1 44.69 -41.14 0.47
CA MET A 1 43.23 -40.95 0.42
C MET A 1 42.95 -39.46 0.31
N PRO A 2 42.36 -38.95 -0.78
CA PRO A 2 42.05 -37.53 -0.86
C PRO A 2 40.80 -37.23 -0.02
N ARG A 3 40.89 -36.19 0.79
CA ARG A 3 39.84 -35.66 1.67
C ARG A 3 38.84 -34.90 0.79
N ILE A 4 37.56 -35.25 0.84
CA ILE A 4 36.50 -34.49 0.15
C ILE A 4 36.42 -33.12 0.82
N ASP A 5 36.90 -32.10 0.10
CA ASP A 5 36.83 -30.72 0.54
C ASP A 5 35.43 -30.15 0.24
N MET A 6 34.65 -29.84 1.28
CA MET A 6 33.29 -29.32 1.18
C MET A 6 33.20 -27.91 0.57
N LEU A 7 34.34 -27.25 0.30
CA LEU A 7 34.40 -25.91 -0.28
C LEU A 7 34.63 -25.90 -1.81
N SER A 8 34.95 -27.04 -2.43
CA SER A 8 35.25 -27.13 -3.87
C SER A 8 34.02 -27.43 -4.75
N CYS A 9 32.99 -28.06 -4.19
CA CYS A 9 31.79 -28.40 -4.93
C CYS A 9 30.73 -27.32 -4.69
N MET A 10 30.61 -26.35 -5.61
CA MET A 10 29.31 -25.67 -5.76
C MET A 10 28.24 -26.76 -5.88
N PRO A 11 27.12 -26.70 -5.14
CA PRO A 11 26.08 -27.71 -5.28
C PRO A 11 25.67 -27.75 -6.75
N PHE A 12 25.66 -28.95 -7.33
CA PHE A 12 25.22 -29.18 -8.71
C PHE A 12 23.86 -28.51 -8.92
N ARG A 13 23.86 -27.38 -9.63
CA ARG A 13 22.67 -26.57 -9.91
C ARG A 13 22.13 -27.00 -11.27
N ALA A 14 21.41 -28.13 -11.29
CA ALA A 14 20.65 -28.52 -12.46
C ALA A 14 19.27 -27.88 -12.44
N TRP A 15 18.95 -27.17 -13.52
CA TRP A 15 17.60 -26.68 -13.78
C TRP A 15 16.93 -27.68 -14.70
N ASN A 16 16.07 -28.54 -14.13
CA ASN A 16 15.21 -29.38 -14.92
C ASN A 16 13.95 -28.61 -15.27
N ARG A 17 13.64 -28.55 -16.57
CA ARG A 17 12.35 -28.04 -17.02
C ARG A 17 11.29 -29.07 -16.67
N LEU A 18 10.41 -28.73 -15.74
CA LEU A 18 9.23 -29.52 -15.43
C LEU A 18 8.18 -29.21 -16.49
N GLU A 19 8.01 -30.13 -17.44
CA GLU A 19 6.86 -30.11 -18.35
C GLU A 19 5.76 -30.99 -17.75
N PRO A 20 4.56 -30.44 -17.48
CA PRO A 20 3.42 -31.28 -17.15
C PRO A 20 3.07 -32.15 -18.36
N ARG A 21 3.10 -33.47 -18.17
CA ARG A 21 2.61 -34.44 -19.15
C ARG A 21 1.25 -34.90 -18.67
N THR A 22 0.18 -34.45 -19.33
CA THR A 22 -1.16 -34.97 -19.05
C THR A 22 -1.20 -36.43 -19.49
N ARG A 23 -1.74 -37.30 -18.62
CA ARG A 23 -1.91 -38.73 -18.93
C ARG A 23 -3.22 -39.02 -19.63
N ASP A 24 -4.13 -38.05 -19.64
CA ASP A 24 -5.44 -38.10 -20.27
C ASP A 24 -5.47 -37.23 -21.52
N ASN A 25 -6.29 -37.62 -22.49
CA ASN A 25 -6.47 -36.94 -23.78
C ASN A 25 -7.79 -36.15 -23.85
N GLU A 26 -8.66 -36.27 -22.84
CA GLU A 26 -9.88 -35.47 -22.69
C GLU A 26 -9.55 -34.24 -21.83
N PHE A 27 -9.81 -33.03 -22.36
CA PHE A 27 -9.40 -31.77 -21.73
C PHE A 27 -10.56 -30.81 -21.42
N ASP A 28 -11.80 -31.22 -21.71
CA ASP A 28 -12.96 -30.33 -21.65
C ASP A 28 -13.16 -29.81 -20.21
N LYS A 29 -12.96 -30.65 -19.20
CA LYS A 29 -13.07 -30.26 -17.77
C LYS A 29 -11.99 -29.28 -17.33
N GLU A 30 -10.76 -29.46 -17.82
CA GLU A 30 -9.63 -28.61 -17.44
C GLU A 30 -9.70 -27.25 -18.14
N LEU A 31 -10.21 -27.21 -19.37
CA LEU A 31 -10.41 -25.98 -20.16
C LEU A 31 -11.57 -25.12 -19.64
N GLU A 32 -12.50 -25.69 -18.88
CA GLU A 32 -13.59 -24.96 -18.23
C GLU A 32 -13.12 -24.05 -17.08
N CYS A 33 -11.89 -24.20 -16.59
CA CYS A 33 -11.34 -23.43 -15.47
C CYS A 33 -12.25 -23.47 -14.22
N GLY A 34 -12.80 -24.65 -13.90
CA GLY A 34 -13.71 -24.83 -12.78
C GLY A 34 -13.07 -24.53 -11.41
N VAL A 35 -13.84 -23.92 -10.51
CA VAL A 35 -13.43 -23.74 -9.12
C VAL A 35 -13.76 -25.02 -8.33
N HIS A 36 -12.74 -25.83 -8.08
CA HIS A 36 -12.91 -27.12 -7.38
C HIS A 36 -13.10 -26.99 -5.86
N ASP A 37 -12.61 -25.91 -5.24
CA ASP A 37 -12.81 -25.64 -3.81
C ASP A 37 -12.86 -24.12 -3.55
N ALA A 38 -14.08 -23.57 -3.61
CA ALA A 38 -14.31 -22.15 -3.38
C ALA A 38 -14.05 -21.75 -1.92
N LEU A 39 -14.31 -22.64 -0.96
CA LEU A 39 -14.08 -22.35 0.46
C LEU A 39 -12.58 -22.22 0.74
N TRP A 40 -11.76 -23.11 0.16
CA TRP A 40 -10.31 -23.01 0.22
C TRP A 40 -9.80 -21.71 -0.42
N MET A 41 -10.28 -21.33 -1.61
CA MET A 41 -9.87 -20.06 -2.23
C MET A 41 -10.18 -18.84 -1.35
N LEU A 42 -11.39 -18.76 -0.80
CA LEU A 42 -11.80 -17.64 0.05
C LEU A 42 -11.01 -17.60 1.36
N THR A 43 -10.78 -18.76 1.99
CA THR A 43 -9.98 -18.82 3.22
C THR A 43 -8.50 -18.48 2.98
N ARG A 44 -7.97 -18.75 1.77
CA ARG A 44 -6.62 -18.30 1.37
C ARG A 44 -6.55 -16.79 1.16
N GLN A 45 -7.55 -16.17 0.53
CA GLN A 45 -7.64 -14.70 0.42
C GLN A 45 -7.71 -14.05 1.81
N TRP A 46 -8.49 -14.65 2.72
CA TRP A 46 -8.55 -14.21 4.10
C TRP A 46 -7.21 -14.34 4.83
N GLN A 47 -6.51 -15.47 4.69
CA GLN A 47 -5.18 -15.67 5.28
C GLN A 47 -4.15 -14.66 4.78
N MET A 48 -4.20 -14.31 3.50
CA MET A 48 -3.32 -13.30 2.89
C MET A 48 -3.72 -11.87 3.25
N GLY A 49 -4.82 -11.66 3.96
CA GLY A 49 -5.31 -10.34 4.34
C GLY A 49 -5.95 -9.57 3.19
N GLU A 50 -6.31 -10.21 2.08
CA GLU A 50 -6.95 -9.52 0.95
C GLU A 50 -8.35 -8.97 1.30
N MET A 51 -9.00 -9.57 2.30
CA MET A 51 -10.26 -9.08 2.87
C MET A 51 -10.06 -8.00 3.92
N GLN A 52 -8.81 -7.70 4.30
CA GLN A 52 -8.49 -6.54 5.11
C GLN A 52 -8.70 -5.32 4.21
N ALA A 53 -9.77 -4.57 4.46
CA ALA A 53 -9.99 -3.32 3.76
C ALA A 53 -8.85 -2.36 4.10
N GLU A 54 -8.03 -2.05 3.12
CA GLU A 54 -7.04 -0.98 3.22
C GLU A 54 -7.69 0.34 2.79
N ASP A 55 -7.48 1.42 3.55
CA ASP A 55 -7.90 2.77 3.16
C ASP A 55 -6.94 3.34 2.09
N THR A 56 -6.85 2.62 0.97
CA THR A 56 -6.07 3.03 -0.22
C THR A 56 -6.98 3.72 -1.25
N GLY A 57 -8.22 4.02 -0.88
CA GLY A 57 -9.16 4.75 -1.73
C GLY A 57 -8.68 6.19 -1.91
N SER A 58 -8.00 6.48 -3.02
CA SER A 58 -7.70 7.87 -3.38
C SER A 58 -8.93 8.52 -4.00
N ALA A 59 -9.35 9.67 -3.47
CA ALA A 59 -10.48 10.41 -4.02
C ALA A 59 -10.15 10.88 -5.44
N ILE A 60 -10.84 10.32 -6.45
CA ILE A 60 -10.71 10.73 -7.85
C ILE A 60 -11.29 12.14 -8.10
N PHE A 61 -12.23 12.57 -7.25
CA PHE A 61 -12.86 13.90 -7.34
C PHE A 61 -13.47 14.32 -6.01
N ALA A 62 -13.20 15.54 -5.57
CA ALA A 62 -13.81 16.15 -4.38
C ALA A 62 -14.30 17.56 -4.70
N LYS A 63 -15.54 17.88 -4.34
CA LYS A 63 -16.09 19.25 -4.38
C LYS A 63 -16.05 19.81 -2.96
N VAL A 64 -15.22 20.83 -2.75
CA VAL A 64 -15.11 21.52 -1.46
C VAL A 64 -15.82 22.87 -1.56
N LYS A 65 -16.71 23.15 -0.59
CA LYS A 65 -17.27 24.49 -0.38
C LYS A 65 -16.70 25.03 0.92
N MET A 66 -15.86 26.05 0.83
CA MET A 66 -15.25 26.70 1.99
C MET A 66 -15.80 28.12 2.16
N VAL A 67 -16.07 28.49 3.41
CA VAL A 67 -16.29 29.88 3.83
C VAL A 67 -15.18 30.20 4.82
N SER A 68 -14.42 31.26 4.55
CA SER A 68 -13.35 31.73 5.41
C SER A 68 -13.59 33.19 5.76
N THR A 69 -13.31 33.55 7.01
CA THR A 69 -13.42 34.92 7.52
C THR A 69 -12.02 35.39 7.88
N PRO A 70 -11.53 36.51 7.29
CA PRO A 70 -10.20 37.01 7.58
C PRO A 70 -10.10 37.51 9.04
N VAL A 71 -8.94 37.30 9.66
CA VAL A 71 -8.62 37.88 10.96
C VAL A 71 -8.39 39.38 10.77
N THR A 72 -9.20 40.22 11.40
CA THR A 72 -9.10 41.68 11.26
C THR A 72 -8.27 42.35 12.36
N LYS A 73 -8.24 41.74 13.55
CA LYS A 73 -7.62 42.32 14.75
C LYS A 73 -7.09 41.22 15.66
N TYR A 74 -6.04 41.52 16.40
CA TYR A 74 -5.48 40.62 17.41
C TYR A 74 -5.14 41.39 18.69
N LYS A 75 -4.99 40.66 19.80
CA LYS A 75 -4.60 41.20 21.10
C LYS A 75 -3.61 40.22 21.74
N THR A 76 -2.50 40.73 22.25
CA THR A 76 -1.56 39.99 23.09
C THR A 76 -1.97 40.09 24.57
N ALA A 77 -1.49 39.19 25.43
CA ALA A 77 -1.94 39.09 26.82
C ALA A 77 -1.97 40.45 27.57
N ASN A 78 -0.96 41.30 27.34
CA ASN A 78 -0.81 42.61 27.98
C ASN A 78 -0.85 43.81 27.00
N GLY A 79 -1.27 43.60 25.74
CA GLY A 79 -1.24 44.64 24.70
C GLY A 79 -2.60 45.24 24.35
N PRO A 80 -2.63 46.43 23.71
CA PRO A 80 -3.84 46.98 23.11
C PRO A 80 -4.29 46.14 21.91
N VAL A 81 -5.59 46.20 21.59
CA VAL A 81 -6.13 45.57 20.37
C VAL A 81 -5.52 46.26 19.15
N THR A 82 -4.83 45.49 18.33
CA THR A 82 -4.11 46.00 17.16
C THR A 82 -4.75 45.46 15.88
N ALA A 83 -4.80 46.28 14.84
CA ALA A 83 -5.26 45.84 13.52
C ALA A 83 -4.30 44.76 12.97
N PHE A 84 -4.86 43.71 12.40
CA PHE A 84 -4.08 42.69 11.73
C PHE A 84 -3.54 43.25 10.42
N ASP A 85 -2.23 43.14 10.23
CA ASP A 85 -1.57 43.56 9.01
C ASP A 85 -1.37 42.33 8.13
N HIS A 86 -2.06 42.27 6.99
CA HIS A 86 -1.99 41.15 6.06
C HIS A 86 -0.71 41.13 5.22
N SER A 87 0.13 42.16 5.28
CA SER A 87 1.39 42.22 4.53
C SER A 87 2.55 41.46 5.19
N MET A 88 2.39 41.07 6.46
CA MET A 88 3.42 40.43 7.26
C MET A 88 2.88 39.13 7.88
N PRO A 89 3.65 38.02 7.87
CA PRO A 89 3.25 36.78 8.55
C PRO A 89 2.99 37.02 10.04
N PHE A 90 1.97 36.34 10.59
CA PHE A 90 1.57 36.54 11.97
C PHE A 90 2.64 36.07 12.97
N GLU A 91 3.37 35.00 12.65
CA GLU A 91 4.44 34.46 13.47
C GLU A 91 5.50 35.53 13.77
N GLN A 92 5.89 36.28 12.75
CA GLN A 92 6.91 37.33 12.88
C GLN A 92 6.48 38.47 13.82
N LYS A 93 5.17 38.72 13.96
CA LYS A 93 4.62 39.76 14.85
C LYS A 93 4.43 39.32 16.30
N ILE A 94 4.36 38.01 16.58
CA ILE A 94 4.18 37.48 17.94
C ILE A 94 5.52 37.21 18.61
N GLU A 95 6.52 36.78 17.82
CA GLU A 95 7.80 36.31 18.35
C GLU A 95 8.86 37.41 18.53
N THR A 96 8.57 38.65 18.13
CA THR A 96 9.45 39.83 18.31
C THR A 96 8.95 40.70 19.46
#